data_AF-A0A5E4R368-F1
#
_entry.id   AF-A0A5E4R368-F1
#
_cell.length_a   1.000
_cell.length_b   1.000
_cell.length_c   1.000
_cell.angle_alpha   90.00
_cell.angle_beta   90.00
_cell.angle_gamma   90.00
#
_symmetry.space_group_name_H-M   'P 1'
#
loop_
_entity.id
_entity.type
_entity.pdbx_description
1 polymer ?
#
loop_
_entity_poly.entity_id
_entity_poly.type
_entity_poly.pdbx_seq_one_letter_code
_entity_poly.pdbx_strand_id
1 'polypeptide(L)' 'MSDDEAVNEKERKIKAFPGNRMKALQPQLLEERKKGNIAYLKYDKIIIKEPNTNNDKRKREQSTSPQSPSKTQPKNNNR' A
#
# COMPACT_ATOMS: atom_id res chain seq x y z
N MET A 1 1.43 6.92 -42.99
CA MET A 1 0.54 7.23 -41.85
C MET A 1 -0.43 6.08 -41.71
N SER A 2 -0.30 5.30 -40.64
CA SER A 2 -1.36 4.71 -39.81
C SER A 2 -0.75 3.53 -39.05
N ASP A 3 0.10 3.86 -38.08
CA ASP A 3 0.34 2.98 -36.94
C ASP A 3 -0.95 2.94 -36.10
N ASP A 4 -1.11 1.88 -35.30
CA ASP A 4 -2.06 1.73 -34.19
C ASP A 4 -3.42 1.08 -34.48
N GLU A 5 -3.43 -0.18 -34.94
CA GLU A 5 -4.54 -1.11 -34.66
C GLU A 5 -4.08 -2.25 -33.74
N ALA A 6 -3.55 -1.88 -32.58
CA ALA A 6 -3.35 -2.80 -31.45
C ALA A 6 -4.47 -2.60 -30.41
N VAL A 7 -5.72 -2.82 -30.80
CA VAL A 7 -6.86 -2.79 -29.88
C VAL A 7 -6.94 -4.12 -29.12
N ASN A 8 -6.05 -4.22 -28.13
CA ASN A 8 -6.31 -4.75 -26.79
C ASN A 8 -7.05 -6.10 -26.69
N GLU A 9 -6.33 -7.20 -26.91
CA GLU A 9 -6.76 -8.59 -26.67
C GLU A 9 -7.08 -8.92 -25.18
N LYS A 10 -7.11 -7.92 -24.28
CA LYS A 10 -7.34 -8.11 -22.84
C LYS A 10 -8.81 -8.20 -22.44
N GLU A 11 -9.75 -8.08 -23.38
CA GLU A 11 -11.16 -8.39 -23.16
C GLU A 11 -11.44 -9.89 -23.35
N ARG A 12 -10.60 -10.76 -22.75
CA ARG A 12 -10.96 -12.16 -22.56
C ARG A 12 -12.11 -12.21 -21.57
N LYS A 13 -13.32 -12.27 -22.13
CA LYS A 13 -14.63 -12.39 -21.50
C LYS A 13 -14.58 -13.35 -20.31
N ILE A 14 -14.36 -12.79 -19.12
CA ILE A 14 -14.36 -13.55 -17.87
C ILE A 14 -15.80 -13.99 -17.64
N LYS A 15 -16.06 -15.30 -17.83
CA LYS A 15 -17.35 -15.96 -17.61
C LYS A 15 -18.03 -15.38 -16.38
N ALA A 16 -19.15 -14.70 -16.57
CA ALA A 16 -19.84 -13.95 -15.54
C ALA A 16 -20.37 -14.91 -14.45
N PHE A 17 -19.60 -15.08 -13.37
CA PHE A 17 -20.12 -15.63 -12.13
C PHE A 17 -21.14 -14.65 -11.54
N PRO A 18 -22.34 -15.08 -11.15
CA PRO A 18 -23.40 -14.22 -10.63
C PRO A 18 -23.13 -13.82 -9.16
N GLY A 19 -22.03 -13.06 -8.94
CA GLY A 19 -21.63 -12.44 -7.68
C GLY A 19 -21.22 -10.96 -7.87
N ASN A 20 -21.84 -10.29 -8.86
CA ASN A 20 -21.28 -9.12 -9.54
C ASN A 20 -21.49 -7.74 -8.86
N ARG A 21 -21.77 -7.66 -7.57
CA ARG A 21 -21.86 -6.33 -6.91
C ARG A 21 -20.50 -5.64 -6.81
N MET A 22 -19.43 -6.42 -6.69
CA MET A 22 -18.06 -5.89 -6.66
C MET A 22 -17.63 -5.22 -7.97
N LYS A 23 -18.12 -5.70 -9.13
CA LYS A 23 -17.71 -5.18 -10.44
C LYS A 23 -18.23 -3.78 -10.72
N ALA A 24 -19.43 -3.45 -10.23
CA ALA A 24 -20.01 -2.12 -10.40
C ALA A 24 -19.26 -1.03 -9.60
N LEU A 25 -18.64 -1.40 -8.48
CA LEU A 25 -17.94 -0.49 -7.57
C LEU A 25 -16.48 -0.23 -7.96
N GLN A 26 -15.93 -1.02 -8.89
CA GLN A 26 -14.57 -0.85 -9.39
C GLN A 26 -14.32 0.48 -10.12
N PRO A 27 -15.16 0.93 -11.09
CA PRO A 27 -14.91 2.21 -11.77
C PRO A 27 -14.89 3.39 -10.80
N GLN A 28 -15.85 3.45 -9.87
CA GLN A 28 -15.92 4.50 -8.86
C GLN A 28 -14.69 4.49 -7.93
N LEU A 29 -14.20 3.32 -7.54
CA LEU A 29 -12.97 3.23 -6.73
C LEU A 29 -11.74 3.71 -7.51
N LEU A 30 -11.64 3.43 -8.81
CA LEU A 30 -10.53 3.91 -9.63
C LEU A 30 -10.58 5.44 -9.77
N GLU A 31 -11.76 6.03 -9.94
CA GLU A 31 -11.93 7.48 -9.99
C GLU A 31 -11.49 8.16 -8.69
N GLU A 32 -11.93 7.65 -7.54
CA GLU A 32 -11.55 8.22 -6.24
C GLU A 32 -10.04 8.09 -5.96
N ARG A 33 -9.41 6.99 -6.39
CA ARG A 33 -7.94 6.85 -6.32
C ARG A 33 -7.21 7.82 -7.23
N LYS A 34 -7.72 8.08 -8.44
CA LYS A 34 -7.16 9.08 -9.37
C LYS A 34 -7.26 10.50 -8.80
N LYS A 35 -8.32 10.80 -8.06
CA LYS A 35 -8.47 12.09 -7.35
C LYS A 35 -7.46 12.27 -6.20
N GLY A 36 -6.78 11.21 -5.77
CA GLY A 36 -5.82 11.22 -4.66
C GLY A 36 -6.43 10.83 -3.31
N ASN A 37 -7.69 10.38 -3.28
CA ASN A 37 -8.33 9.87 -2.07
C ASN A 37 -7.93 8.42 -1.80
N ILE A 38 -7.96 8.01 -0.52
CA ILE A 38 -7.75 6.62 -0.14
C ILE A 38 -9.11 5.91 -0.19
N ALA A 39 -9.41 5.26 -1.32
CA ALA A 39 -10.64 4.51 -1.53
C ALA A 39 -10.41 2.98 -1.55
N TYR A 40 -11.24 2.26 -0.79
CA TYR A 40 -11.23 0.79 -0.71
C TYR A 40 -12.65 0.22 -0.57
N LEU A 41 -12.86 -1.00 -1.07
CA LEU A 41 -14.12 -1.73 -0.85
C LEU A 41 -14.10 -2.40 0.52
N LYS A 42 -15.22 -2.29 1.24
CA LYS A 42 -15.51 -3.07 2.44
C LYS A 42 -16.88 -3.72 2.24
N TYR A 43 -16.91 -5.03 2.03
CA TYR A 43 -18.10 -5.77 1.59
C TYR A 43 -18.69 -5.15 0.30
N ASP A 44 -19.98 -4.87 0.27
CA ASP A 44 -20.70 -4.24 -0.84
C ASP A 44 -20.67 -2.70 -0.80
N LYS A 45 -19.75 -2.07 -0.05
CA LYS A 45 -19.67 -0.61 0.11
C LYS A 45 -18.28 -0.08 -0.21
N ILE A 46 -18.22 1.09 -0.82
CA ILE A 46 -16.98 1.87 -0.99
C ILE A 46 -16.79 2.76 0.23
N ILE A 47 -15.60 2.72 0.82
CA ILE A 47 -15.17 3.64 1.87
C ILE A 47 -14.13 4.57 1.28
N ILE A 48 -14.40 5.88 1.35
CA ILE A 48 -13.50 6.95 0.92
C ILE A 48 -12.94 7.60 2.18
N LYS A 49 -11.62 7.68 2.27
CA LYS A 49 -10.91 8.42 3.31
C LYS A 49 -10.11 9.54 2.67
N GLU A 50 -10.13 10.70 3.30
CA GLU A 50 -9.25 11.79 2.95
C GLU A 50 -7.79 11.34 3.10
N PRO A 51 -6.90 11.75 2.19
CA PRO A 51 -5.48 11.48 2.33
C PRO A 51 -4.99 12.26 3.55
N ASN A 52 -4.68 11.54 4.62
CA ASN A 52 -4.12 12.17 5.82
C ASN A 52 -2.71 12.68 5.49
N THR A 53 -2.62 13.95 5.10
CA THR A 53 -1.37 14.69 4.84
C THR A 53 -0.59 14.91 6.13
N ASN A 54 -1.27 14.86 7.28
CA ASN A 54 -0.69 14.96 8.60
C ASN A 54 -0.16 13.59 9.08
N ASN A 55 0.59 12.92 8.21
CA ASN A 55 1.28 11.67 8.50
C ASN A 55 2.57 11.98 9.27
N ASP A 56 2.43 12.80 10.32
CA ASP A 56 3.53 13.24 11.15
C ASP A 56 4.07 11.99 11.85
N LYS A 57 5.13 11.44 11.26
CA LYS A 57 5.74 10.20 11.71
C LYS A 57 6.09 10.45 13.17
N ARG A 58 5.48 9.68 14.08
CA ARG A 58 5.76 9.76 15.51
C ARG A 58 7.27 9.80 15.71
N LYS A 59 7.77 10.93 16.20
CA LYS A 59 9.18 11.06 16.60
C LYS A 59 9.36 10.14 17.80
N ARG A 60 10.27 9.18 17.68
CA ARG A 60 10.66 8.33 18.81
C ARG A 60 11.74 9.08 19.57
N GLU A 61 11.50 9.36 20.85
CA GLU A 61 12.53 9.85 21.75
C GLU A 61 13.72 8.87 21.76
N GLN A 62 14.94 9.41 21.80
CA GLN A 62 16.15 8.60 21.89
C GLN A 62 16.13 7.84 23.22
N SER A 63 16.21 6.51 23.16
CA SER A 63 16.20 5.66 24.35
C SER A 63 17.51 5.83 25.12
N THR A 64 17.46 6.39 26.32
CA THR A 64 18.57 6.35 27.29
C THR A 64 18.56 5.03 28.05
N SER A 65 18.62 3.91 27.32
CA SER A 65 18.89 2.64 27.99
C SER A 65 20.33 2.70 28.50
N PRO A 66 20.59 2.45 29.79
CA PRO A 66 21.96 2.34 30.25
C PRO A 66 22.63 1.23 29.47
N GLN A 67 23.57 1.59 28.59
CA GLN A 67 24.50 0.64 28.01
C GLN A 67 25.34 0.17 29.20
N SER A 68 25.04 -1.02 29.72
CA SER A 68 25.93 -1.66 30.68
C SER A 68 27.34 -1.57 30.09
N PRO A 69 28.37 -1.13 30.83
CA PRO A 69 29.72 -1.14 30.31
C PRO A 69 29.98 -2.58 29.88
N SER A 70 30.03 -2.79 28.56
CA SER A 70 30.34 -4.09 28.00
C SER A 70 31.64 -4.47 28.66
N LYS A 71 31.60 -5.53 29.49
CA LYS A 71 32.77 -6.11 30.13
C LYS A 71 33.87 -6.07 29.08
N THR A 72 34.85 -5.22 29.30
CA THR A 72 36.10 -5.23 28.56
C THR A 72 36.64 -6.63 28.73
N GLN A 73 36.36 -7.50 27.75
CA GLN A 73 36.96 -8.82 27.69
C GLN A 73 38.45 -8.54 27.42
N PRO A 74 39.36 -8.77 28.39
CA PRO A 74 40.77 -8.67 28.08
C PRO A 74 41.06 -9.70 27.00
N LYS A 75 41.47 -9.25 25.81
CA LYS A 75 42.09 -10.15 24.83
C LYS A 75 43.38 -10.64 25.46
N ASN A 76 43.39 -11.90 25.90
CA ASN A 76 44.62 -12.59 26.26
C ASN A 76 45.52 -12.66 25.03
N ASN A 77 46.60 -11.87 25.04
CA ASN A 77 47.66 -11.96 24.05
C ASN A 77 48.65 -13.04 24.51
N ASN A 78 48.39 -14.29 24.15
CA ASN A 78 49.42 -15.33 24.16
C ASN A 78 49.88 -15.61 22.73
N ARG A 79 51.00 -15.01 22.32
CA ARG A 79 51.98 -15.57 21.37
C ARG A 79 53.20 -14.66 21.25
#